data_AF-A0A4D4JDE6-F1
#
_entry.id   AF-A0A4D4JDE6-F1
#
_cell.length_a   1.000
_cell.length_b   1.000
_cell.length_c   1.000
_cell.angle_alpha   90.00
_cell.angle_beta   90.00
_cell.angle_gamma   90.00
#
_symmetry.space_group_name_H-M   'P 1'
#
loop_
_entity.id
_entity.type
_entity.pdbx_description
1 polymer ?
#
loop_
_entity_poly.entity_id
_entity_poly.type
_entity_poly.pdbx_seq_one_letter_code
_entity_poly.pdbx_strand_id
1 'polypeptide(L)'
;MIHMDAAAVARRMWVRFETYHDVTYFTPEARAATDDLGCLGGWMGYFGTRAAPLGAASPEAVTSAFYNFHPSRVARALPDAWRIGKPDRYLEARLAGADGALRRMLGDGEPRVRRPG
;
A
#
# COMPACT_ATOMS: atom_id res chain seq x y z
N MET A 1 -10.46 16.38 32.58
CA MET A 1 -9.56 15.70 31.63
C MET A 1 -10.38 14.61 30.95
N ILE A 2 -10.75 14.78 29.68
CA ILE A 2 -11.59 13.78 28.99
C ILE A 2 -10.71 12.56 28.72
N HIS A 3 -10.97 11.46 29.44
CA HIS A 3 -10.38 10.18 29.08
C HIS A 3 -11.01 9.73 27.77
N MET A 4 -10.25 9.84 26.70
CA MET A 4 -10.65 9.37 25.39
C MET A 4 -10.61 7.85 25.40
N ASP A 5 -11.77 7.21 25.20
CA ASP A 5 -11.88 5.77 24.99
C ASP A 5 -10.87 5.31 23.92
N ALA A 6 -10.10 4.27 24.24
CA ALA A 6 -9.08 3.70 23.36
C ALA A 6 -9.66 3.33 21.99
N ALA A 7 -10.89 2.82 21.92
CA ALA A 7 -11.53 2.51 20.65
C ALA A 7 -11.84 3.79 19.84
N ALA A 8 -12.31 4.86 20.50
CA ALA A 8 -12.48 6.15 19.86
C ALA A 8 -11.16 6.76 19.36
N VAL A 9 -10.06 6.61 20.10
CA VAL A 9 -8.71 7.02 19.64
C VAL A 9 -8.28 6.20 18.44
N ALA A 10 -8.38 4.86 18.51
CA ALA A 10 -8.01 3.95 17.44
C ALA A 10 -8.78 4.26 16.15
N ARG A 11 -10.11 4.46 16.22
CA ARG A 11 -10.93 4.79 15.06
C ARG A 11 -10.50 6.11 14.40
N ARG A 12 -10.18 7.13 15.20
CA ARG A 12 -9.71 8.42 14.67
C ARG A 12 -8.33 8.35 14.04
N MET A 13 -7.44 7.53 14.59
CA MET A 13 -6.13 7.29 13.98
C MET A 13 -6.28 6.54 12.68
N TRP A 14 -7.09 5.47 12.67
CA TRP A 14 -7.39 4.72 11.44
C TRP A 14 -7.89 5.64 10.32
N VAL A 15 -8.89 6.49 10.57
CA VAL A 15 -9.41 7.43 9.54
C VAL A 15 -8.31 8.32 8.94
N ARG A 16 -7.31 8.73 9.74
CA ARG A 16 -6.22 9.60 9.26
C ARG A 16 -5.15 8.83 8.49
N PHE A 17 -4.76 7.66 8.98
CA PHE A 17 -3.73 6.84 8.35
C PHE A 17 -4.24 6.11 7.11
N GLU A 18 -5.50 5.72 7.09
CA GLU A 18 -6.11 5.04 5.94
C GLU A 18 -5.99 5.89 4.68
N THR A 19 -6.16 7.21 4.77
CA THR A 19 -6.02 8.10 3.60
C THR A 19 -4.63 8.03 2.97
N TYR A 20 -3.57 7.94 3.77
CA TYR A 20 -2.21 7.75 3.25
C TYR A 20 -1.97 6.31 2.81
N HIS A 21 -2.61 5.34 3.46
CA HIS A 21 -2.52 3.93 3.08
C HIS A 21 -3.12 3.69 1.68
N ASP A 22 -4.30 4.25 1.42
CA ASP A 22 -5.03 4.14 0.16
C ASP A 22 -4.25 4.67 -1.04
N VAL A 23 -3.42 5.70 -0.82
CA VAL A 23 -2.54 6.27 -1.86
C VAL A 23 -1.66 5.19 -2.49
N THR A 24 -1.20 4.23 -1.69
CA THR A 24 -0.30 3.16 -2.14
C THR A 24 -0.96 2.11 -3.04
N TYR A 25 -2.28 2.14 -3.23
CA TYR A 25 -3.01 1.14 -4.03
C TYR A 25 -3.84 1.74 -5.17
N PHE A 26 -4.45 2.89 -4.93
CA PHE A 26 -5.55 3.37 -5.77
C PHE A 26 -5.19 4.56 -6.65
N THR A 27 -4.02 5.17 -6.43
CA THR A 27 -3.58 6.29 -7.26
C THR A 27 -3.07 5.83 -8.62
N PRO A 28 -3.17 6.68 -9.67
CA PRO A 28 -2.58 6.39 -10.97
C PRO A 28 -1.09 6.04 -10.89
N GLU A 29 -0.34 6.74 -10.03
CA GLU A 29 1.10 6.55 -9.83
C GLU A 29 1.42 5.21 -9.18
N ALA A 30 0.65 4.79 -8.18
CA ALA A 30 0.81 3.46 -7.58
C ALA A 30 0.57 2.34 -8.59
N ARG A 31 -0.43 2.49 -9.46
CA ARG A 31 -0.70 1.51 -10.54
C ARG A 31 0.42 1.51 -11.57
N ALA A 32 0.79 2.69 -12.08
CA ALA A 32 1.87 2.84 -13.05
C ALA A 32 3.18 2.23 -12.56
N ALA A 33 3.55 2.45 -11.28
CA ALA A 33 4.77 1.87 -10.72
C ALA A 33 4.77 0.33 -10.74
N THR A 34 3.61 -0.31 -10.57
CA THR A 34 3.51 -1.77 -10.69
C THR A 34 3.38 -2.26 -12.12
N ASP A 35 2.77 -1.47 -13.01
CA ASP A 35 2.71 -1.74 -14.44
C ASP A 35 4.12 -1.71 -15.05
N ASP A 36 4.97 -0.77 -14.62
CA ASP A 36 6.38 -0.66 -15.03
C ASP A 36 7.24 -1.87 -14.58
N LEU A 37 6.84 -2.56 -13.51
CA LEU A 37 7.44 -3.85 -13.15
C LEU A 37 7.02 -4.97 -14.11
N GLY A 38 5.95 -4.79 -14.88
CA GLY A 38 5.34 -5.79 -15.75
C GLY A 38 4.10 -6.46 -15.16
N CYS A 39 3.50 -5.89 -14.10
CA CYS A 39 2.24 -6.41 -13.57
C CYS A 39 1.10 -6.21 -14.57
N LEU A 40 0.21 -7.21 -14.66
CA LEU A 40 -0.95 -7.15 -15.54
C LEU A 40 -2.24 -7.13 -14.72
N GLY A 41 -3.11 -6.16 -15.01
CA GLY A 41 -4.36 -5.98 -14.30
C GLY A 41 -4.18 -5.54 -12.83
N GLY A 42 -5.29 -5.22 -12.16
CA GLY A 42 -5.22 -4.57 -10.86
C GLY A 42 -4.71 -5.43 -9.70
N TRP A 43 -4.84 -6.77 -9.78
CA TRP A 43 -4.60 -7.62 -8.61
C TRP A 43 -3.14 -8.05 -8.40
N MET A 44 -2.36 -8.18 -9.47
CA MET A 44 -0.94 -8.59 -9.37
C MET A 44 -0.12 -7.53 -8.62
N GLY A 45 -0.19 -6.28 -9.07
CA GLY A 45 0.45 -5.16 -8.39
C GLY A 45 -0.07 -4.95 -6.96
N TYR A 46 -1.38 -5.07 -6.77
CA TYR A 46 -2.01 -4.93 -5.45
C TYR A 46 -1.48 -5.96 -4.44
N PHE A 47 -1.54 -7.25 -4.76
CA PHE A 47 -1.08 -8.27 -3.83
C PHE A 47 0.44 -8.30 -3.72
N GLY A 48 1.18 -8.07 -4.80
CA GLY A 48 2.64 -7.97 -4.78
C GLY A 48 3.11 -6.87 -3.83
N THR A 49 2.65 -5.62 -4.01
CA THR A 49 3.04 -4.49 -3.14
C THR A 49 2.52 -4.59 -1.71
N ARG A 50 1.36 -5.22 -1.49
CA ARG A 50 0.79 -5.41 -0.15
C ARG A 50 1.48 -6.53 0.62
N ALA A 51 1.86 -7.62 -0.04
CA ALA A 51 2.49 -8.79 0.58
C ALA A 51 4.01 -8.67 0.69
N ALA A 52 4.66 -7.81 -0.11
CA ALA A 52 6.11 -7.65 -0.11
C ALA A 52 6.78 -7.44 1.26
N PRO A 53 6.19 -6.72 2.25
CA PRO A 53 6.75 -6.62 3.59
C PRO A 53 6.88 -7.96 4.34
N LEU A 54 6.14 -8.98 3.93
CA LEU A 54 6.20 -10.34 4.47
C LEU A 54 7.29 -11.19 3.77
N GLY A 55 8.06 -10.60 2.86
CA GLY A 55 8.98 -11.32 1.98
C GLY A 55 8.24 -12.07 0.86
N ALA A 56 8.88 -13.09 0.29
CA ALA A 56 8.31 -13.93 -0.76
C ALA A 56 7.35 -14.98 -0.16
N ALA A 57 6.36 -14.51 0.60
CA ALA A 57 5.39 -15.34 1.30
C ALA A 57 4.51 -16.14 0.32
N SER A 58 4.09 -17.33 0.76
CA SER A 58 3.24 -18.21 -0.05
C SER A 58 1.82 -17.64 -0.19
N PRO A 59 1.06 -18.06 -1.23
CA PRO A 59 -0.34 -17.68 -1.38
C PRO A 59 -1.21 -18.02 -0.16
N GLU A 60 -0.93 -19.11 0.54
CA GLU A 60 -1.67 -19.54 1.74
C GLU A 60 -1.41 -18.58 2.91
N ALA A 61 -0.13 -18.23 3.16
CA ALA A 61 0.24 -17.28 4.20
C ALA A 61 -0.37 -15.90 3.94
N VAL A 62 -0.35 -15.44 2.68
CA VAL A 62 -0.98 -14.17 2.28
C VAL A 62 -2.50 -14.23 2.39
N THR A 63 -3.13 -15.35 2.01
CA THR A 63 -4.59 -15.53 2.18
C THR A 63 -5.00 -15.49 3.65
N SER A 64 -4.21 -16.11 4.53
CA SER A 64 -4.46 -16.07 5.97
C SER A 64 -4.31 -14.65 6.53
N ALA A 65 -3.22 -13.95 6.18
CA ALA A 65 -3.00 -12.57 6.63
C ALA A 65 -4.05 -11.61 6.07
N PHE A 66 -4.54 -11.85 4.85
CA PHE A 66 -5.50 -11.01 4.13
C PHE A 66 -6.88 -11.67 4.07
N TYR A 67 -7.33 -12.24 5.20
CA TYR A 67 -8.56 -13.04 5.33
C TYR A 67 -9.84 -12.34 4.83
N ASN A 68 -9.80 -11.03 4.62
CA ASN A 68 -10.89 -10.24 4.06
C ASN A 68 -11.05 -10.38 2.53
N PHE A 69 -10.10 -11.03 1.83
CA PHE A 69 -10.20 -11.31 0.40
C PHE A 69 -10.63 -12.75 0.14
N HIS A 70 -11.35 -12.95 -0.97
CA HIS A 70 -11.65 -14.29 -1.45
C HIS A 70 -10.34 -15.01 -1.84
N PRO A 71 -10.08 -16.24 -1.34
CA PRO A 71 -8.81 -16.96 -1.56
C PRO A 71 -8.40 -17.08 -3.02
N SER A 72 -9.36 -17.26 -3.94
CA SER A 72 -9.06 -17.38 -5.38
C SER A 72 -8.41 -16.13 -5.99
N ARG A 73 -8.62 -14.94 -5.41
CA ARG A 73 -7.97 -13.71 -5.90
C ARG A 73 -6.47 -13.74 -5.60
N VAL A 74 -6.10 -14.15 -4.39
CA VAL A 74 -4.70 -14.28 -3.97
C VAL A 74 -4.02 -15.39 -4.76
N ALA A 75 -4.64 -16.57 -4.83
CA ALA A 75 -4.11 -17.73 -5.54
C ALA A 75 -3.86 -17.47 -7.04
N ARG A 76 -4.69 -16.61 -7.66
CA ARG A 76 -4.53 -16.24 -9.07
C ARG A 76 -3.42 -15.22 -9.30
N ALA A 77 -3.30 -14.21 -8.45
CA ALA A 77 -2.47 -13.04 -8.74
C ALA A 77 -1.07 -13.09 -8.12
N LEU A 78 -0.94 -13.64 -6.90
CA LEU A 78 0.31 -13.60 -6.16
C LEU A 78 1.44 -14.43 -6.79
N PRO A 79 1.19 -15.67 -7.28
CA PRO A 79 2.24 -16.45 -7.94
C PRO A 79 2.83 -15.71 -9.15
N ASP A 80 1.99 -15.06 -9.97
CA ASP A 80 2.44 -14.31 -11.14
C ASP A 80 3.22 -13.05 -10.75
N ALA A 81 2.81 -12.36 -9.67
CA ALA A 81 3.58 -11.24 -9.12
C ALA A 81 5.01 -11.68 -8.71
N TRP A 82 5.16 -12.81 -8.02
CA TRP A 82 6.49 -13.32 -7.64
C TRP A 82 7.33 -13.82 -8.82
N ARG A 83 6.71 -14.16 -9.94
CA ARG A 83 7.44 -14.44 -11.20
C ARG A 83 7.98 -13.16 -11.85
N ILE A 84 7.31 -12.03 -11.66
CA ILE A 84 7.72 -10.73 -12.20
C ILE A 84 8.86 -10.12 -11.41
N GLY A 85 8.76 -10.14 -10.08
CA GLY A 85 9.70 -9.42 -9.22
C GLY A 85 9.90 -10.04 -7.85
N LYS A 86 11.08 -9.79 -7.28
CA LYS A 86 11.34 -10.06 -5.87
C LYS A 86 10.60 -9.04 -4.99
N PRO A 87 10.29 -9.38 -3.72
CA PRO A 87 9.62 -8.48 -2.78
C PRO A 87 10.22 -7.06 -2.72
N ASP A 88 11.55 -6.94 -2.74
CA ASP A 88 12.23 -5.64 -2.68
C ASP A 88 11.84 -4.71 -3.85
N ARG A 89 11.66 -5.26 -5.06
CA ARG A 89 11.20 -4.47 -6.23
C ARG A 89 9.77 -3.97 -6.04
N TYR A 90 8.92 -4.77 -5.40
CA TYR A 90 7.56 -4.34 -5.06
C TYR A 90 7.54 -3.28 -3.96
N LEU A 91 8.47 -3.35 -3.00
CA LEU A 91 8.63 -2.28 -2.00
C LEU A 91 9.11 -0.98 -2.64
N GLU A 92 10.09 -1.05 -3.55
CA GLU A 92 10.56 0.10 -4.33
C GLU A 92 9.42 0.73 -5.14
N ALA A 93 8.67 -0.07 -5.90
CA ALA A 93 7.53 0.42 -6.69
C ALA A 93 6.42 1.02 -5.79
N ARG A 94 6.14 0.39 -4.64
CA ARG A 94 5.18 0.92 -3.65
C ARG A 94 5.60 2.30 -3.16
N LEU A 95 6.88 2.48 -2.83
CA LEU A 95 7.41 3.76 -2.34
C LEU A 95 7.42 4.82 -3.45
N ALA A 96 7.85 4.47 -4.65
CA ALA A 96 7.88 5.38 -5.79
C ALA A 96 6.47 5.87 -6.18
N GLY A 97 5.50 4.96 -6.25
CA GLY A 97 4.11 5.32 -6.53
C GLY A 97 3.49 6.21 -5.46
N ALA A 98 3.79 5.94 -4.18
CA ALA A 98 3.34 6.77 -3.07
C ALA A 98 3.98 8.17 -3.08
N ASP A 99 5.31 8.26 -3.29
CA ASP A 99 6.03 9.54 -3.37
C ASP A 99 5.48 10.40 -4.52
N GLY A 100 5.35 9.84 -5.73
CA GLY A 100 4.81 10.56 -6.88
C GLY A 100 3.38 11.06 -6.65
N ALA A 101 2.50 10.21 -6.12
CA ALA A 101 1.12 10.60 -5.82
C ALA A 101 1.04 11.69 -4.74
N LEU A 102 1.82 11.57 -3.67
CA LEU A 102 1.81 12.54 -2.57
C LEU A 102 2.40 13.89 -3.02
N ARG A 103 3.46 13.91 -3.83
CA ARG A 103 4.00 15.15 -4.42
C ARG A 103 2.97 15.84 -5.30
N ARG A 104 2.24 15.09 -6.14
CA ARG A 104 1.15 15.68 -6.94
C ARG A 104 0.04 16.27 -6.07
N MET A 105 -0.34 15.58 -4.99
CA MET A 105 -1.46 15.98 -4.12
C MET A 105 -1.12 17.12 -3.16
N LEU A 106 0.10 17.12 -2.61
CA LEU A 106 0.53 18.03 -1.53
C LEU A 106 1.55 19.08 -2.00
N GLY A 107 2.05 18.95 -3.23
CA GLY A 107 3.20 19.69 -3.75
C GLY A 107 4.54 19.10 -3.30
N ASP A 108 5.63 19.62 -3.84
CA ASP A 108 7.01 19.14 -3.55
C ASP A 108 7.52 19.46 -2.14
N GLY A 109 6.70 20.14 -1.34
CA GLY A 109 6.87 20.31 0.10
C GLY A 109 8.25 20.81 0.51
N GLU A 110 8.52 22.11 0.41
CA GLU A 110 9.31 22.74 1.46
C GLU A 110 8.46 22.74 2.75
N PRO A 111 8.97 22.25 3.89
CA PRO A 111 8.21 22.21 5.12
C PRO A 111 7.92 23.64 5.59
N ARG A 112 6.71 24.16 5.32
CA ARG A 112 6.20 25.34 6.01
C ARG A 112 5.81 24.96 7.43
N VAL A 113 6.81 24.83 8.29
CA VAL A 113 6.58 24.87 9.73
C VAL A 113 6.09 26.29 10.05
N ARG A 114 4.78 26.48 10.16
CA ARG A 114 4.22 27.69 10.76
C ARG A 114 4.69 27.71 12.21
N ARG A 115 5.70 28.52 12.52
CA ARG A 115 6.11 28.77 13.90
C ARG A 115 4.91 29.37 14.64
N PRO A 116 4.53 28.85 15.82
CA PRO A 116 3.57 29.54 16.67
C PRO A 116 4.17 30.91 17.05
N GLY A 117 3.38 31.96 16.83
CA GLY A 117 3.65 33.31 17.35
C GLY A 117 3.04 33.48 18.73
#